data_AF-A0A960Y704-F1
#
_entry.id   AF-A0A960Y704-F1
#
_cell.length_a   1.000
_cell.length_b   1.000
_cell.length_c   1.000
_cell.angle_alpha   90.00
_cell.angle_beta   90.00
_cell.angle_gamma   90.00
#
_symmetry.space_group_name_H-M   'P 1'
#
loop_
_entity.id
_entity.type
_entity.pdbx_description
1 polymer ?
#
loop_
_entity_poly.entity_id
_entity_poly.type
_entity_poly.pdbx_seq_one_letter_code
_entity_poly.pdbx_strand_id
1 'polypeptide(L)' 'TMLLLGLGVTCFSANPPAALKVKQLIRKIDTAEARNFAKRVMALSSSEDIANFIRREMNKRYPEIFANHNWTI' A
#
# COMPACT_ATOMS: atom_id res chain seq x y z
N THR A 1 0.63 3.36 -0.08
CA THR A 1 1.58 3.56 1.06
C THR A 1 2.19 2.26 1.58
N MET A 2 1.42 1.17 1.76
CA MET A 2 1.95 -0.10 2.28
C MET A 2 3.11 -0.68 1.45
N LEU A 3 3.02 -0.60 0.12
CA LEU A 3 4.11 -0.99 -0.79
C LEU A 3 5.37 -0.14 -0.57
N LEU A 4 5.23 1.19 -0.52
CA LEU A 4 6.35 2.12 -0.32
C LEU A 4 7.04 1.89 1.03
N LEU A 5 6.26 1.67 2.09
CA LEU A 5 6.80 1.30 3.40
C LEU A 5 7.59 -0.03 3.34
N GLY A 6 7.03 -1.05 2.67
CA GLY A 6 7.66 -2.35 2.51
C GLY A 6 8.94 -2.33 1.67
N LEU A 7 9.07 -1.35 0.78
CA LEU A 7 10.29 -1.05 0.02
C LEU A 7 11.33 -0.24 0.81
N GLY A 8 11.00 0.19 2.04
CA GLY A 8 11.91 0.93 2.92
C GLY A 8 11.77 2.45 2.85
N VAL A 9 10.73 2.98 2.20
CA VAL A 9 10.46 4.42 2.19
C VAL A 9 9.88 4.84 3.54
N THR A 10 10.67 5.58 4.32
CA THR A 10 10.28 6.11 5.64
C THR A 10 9.96 7.60 5.62
N CYS A 11 10.38 8.31 4.57
CA CYS A 11 10.16 9.74 4.39
C CYS A 11 9.09 9.96 3.32
N PHE A 12 7.95 10.53 3.71
CA PHE A 12 6.89 10.93 2.78
C PHE A 12 6.76 12.46 2.82
N SER A 13 7.06 13.12 1.70
CA SER A 13 6.75 14.53 1.53
C SER A 13 5.31 14.63 1.01
N ALA A 14 4.44 15.29 1.75
CA ALA A 14 3.04 15.47 1.40
C ALA A 14 2.52 16.79 1.96
N ASN A 15 1.42 17.30 1.41
CA ASN A 15 0.76 18.48 1.97
C ASN A 15 0.38 18.23 3.46
N PRO A 16 0.30 19.27 4.31
CA PRO A 16 0.15 19.08 5.76
C PRO A 16 -1.01 18.14 6.18
N PRO A 17 -2.19 18.16 5.52
CA PRO A 17 -3.26 17.20 5.80
C PRO A 17 -2.92 15.75 5.42
N ALA A 18 -2.25 15.53 4.28
CA ALA A 18 -1.82 14.20 3.86
C ALA A 18 -0.67 13.66 4.71
N ALA A 19 0.24 14.52 5.20
CA ALA A 19 1.33 14.12 6.08
C ALA A 19 0.80 13.48 7.38
N LEU A 20 -0.28 14.03 7.97
CA LEU A 20 -0.94 13.44 9.14
C LEU A 20 -1.56 12.07 8.82
N LYS A 21 -2.26 11.95 7.69
CA LYS A 21 -2.86 10.67 7.23
C LYS A 21 -1.78 9.60 7.02
N VAL A 22 -0.68 9.98 6.36
CA VAL A 22 0.46 9.08 6.12
C VAL A 22 1.09 8.64 7.45
N LYS A 23 1.34 9.57 8.38
CA LYS A 23 1.90 9.25 9.70
C LYS A 23 1.01 8.29 10.51
N GLN A 24 -0.31 8.48 10.47
CA GLN A 24 -1.26 7.56 11.12
C GLN A 24 -1.24 6.17 10.48
N LEU A 25 -1.16 6.11 9.15
CA LEU A 25 -1.14 4.86 8.40
C LEU A 25 0.14 4.06 8.67
N ILE A 26 1.31 4.71 8.64
CA ILE A 26 2.60 4.07 8.97
C ILE A 26 2.57 3.48 10.39
N ARG A 27 1.96 4.16 11.34
CA ARG A 27 1.89 3.73 12.75
C ARG A 27 0.97 2.52 12.99
N LYS A 28 0.08 2.22 12.04
CA LYS A 28 -0.87 1.10 12.09
C LYS A 28 -0.42 -0.12 11.31
N ILE A 29 0.59 0.01 10.45
CA ILE A 29 1.09 -1.07 9.59
C ILE A 29 2.25 -1.76 10.29
N ASP A 30 2.23 -3.09 10.36
CA ASP A 30 3.40 -3.86 10.74
C ASP A 30 4.45 -3.82 9.62
N THR A 31 5.64 -3.32 9.95
CA THR A 31 6.78 -3.23 9.03
C THR A 31 7.21 -4.60 8.47
N ALA A 32 7.09 -5.68 9.24
CA ALA A 32 7.40 -7.03 8.76
C ALA A 32 6.39 -7.49 7.70
N GLU A 33 5.12 -7.20 7.94
CA GLU A 33 4.03 -7.48 7.00
C GLU A 33 4.17 -6.68 5.71
N ALA A 34 4.50 -5.38 5.80
CA ALA A 34 4.75 -4.53 4.65
C ALA A 34 5.93 -5.04 3.81
N ARG A 35 7.01 -5.50 4.45
CA ARG A 35 8.17 -6.06 3.76
C ARG A 35 7.84 -7.36 3.04
N ASN A 36 7.06 -8.24 3.66
CA ASN A 36 6.59 -9.47 3.01
C ASN A 36 5.66 -9.16 1.83
N PHE A 37 4.80 -8.15 1.97
CA PHE A 37 3.96 -7.68 0.87
C PHE A 37 4.79 -7.16 -0.31
N ALA A 38 5.78 -6.30 -0.05
CA ALA A 38 6.66 -5.77 -1.09
C ALA A 38 7.45 -6.89 -1.80
N LYS A 39 7.96 -7.89 -1.08
CA LYS A 39 8.60 -9.07 -1.68
C LYS A 39 7.69 -9.81 -2.65
N ARG A 40 6.42 -10.00 -2.30
CA ARG A 40 5.43 -10.67 -3.17
C ARG A 40 5.13 -9.84 -4.42
N VAL A 41 5.01 -8.53 -4.28
CA VAL A 41 4.81 -7.61 -5.41
C VAL A 41 6.02 -7.61 -6.34
N MET A 42 7.25 -7.53 -5.81
CA MET A 42 8.47 -7.53 -6.61
C MET A 42 8.78 -8.86 -7.31
N ALA A 43 8.12 -9.96 -6.90
CA ALA A 43 8.22 -11.25 -7.57
C ALA A 43 7.32 -11.37 -8.82
N LEU A 44 6.44 -10.39 -9.05
CA LEU A 44 5.57 -10.35 -10.23
C LEU A 44 6.29 -9.65 -11.38
N SER A 45 6.09 -10.16 -12.59
CA SER A 45 6.83 -9.77 -13.80
C SER A 45 6.06 -8.81 -14.72
N SER A 46 4.77 -8.61 -14.50
CA SER A 46 3.92 -7.69 -15.27
C SER A 46 3.32 -6.60 -14.39
N SER A 47 3.26 -5.37 -14.91
CA SER A 47 2.57 -4.25 -14.26
C SER A 47 1.09 -4.55 -13.99
N GLU A 48 0.46 -5.32 -14.88
CA GLU A 48 -0.94 -5.71 -14.77
C GLU A 48 -1.15 -6.74 -13.65
N ASP A 49 -0.24 -7.70 -13.52
CA ASP A 49 -0.25 -8.66 -12.41
C ASP A 49 -0.03 -7.97 -11.07
N ILE A 50 0.89 -6.98 -11.04
CA ILE A 50 1.14 -6.16 -9.86
C ILE A 50 -0.13 -5.40 -9.46
N ALA A 51 -0.78 -4.71 -10.40
CA ALA A 51 -2.00 -3.96 -10.14
C ALA A 51 -3.13 -4.86 -9.62
N ASN A 52 -3.35 -6.00 -10.28
CA ASN A 52 -4.37 -6.96 -9.89
C ASN A 52 -4.10 -7.59 -8.52
N PHE A 53 -2.85 -7.95 -8.23
CA PHE A 53 -2.44 -8.48 -6.93
C PHE A 53 -2.67 -7.45 -5.82
N ILE A 54 -2.22 -6.21 -6.02
CA ILE A 54 -2.39 -5.12 -5.05
C ILE A 54 -3.88 -4.88 -4.80
N ARG A 55 -4.70 -4.77 -5.85
CA ARG A 55 -6.14 -4.56 -5.75
C ARG A 55 -6.81 -5.65 -4.91
N ARG A 56 -6.53 -6.92 -5.21
CA ARG A 56 -7.11 -8.06 -4.50
C ARG A 56 -6.70 -8.08 -3.02
N GLU A 57 -5.43 -7.88 -2.72
CA GLU A 57 -4.93 -7.90 -1.34
C GLU A 57 -5.42 -6.70 -0.52
N MET A 58 -5.50 -5.51 -1.12
CA MET A 58 -6.01 -4.31 -0.44
C MET A 58 -7.51 -4.41 -0.16
N ASN A 59 -8.31 -4.90 -1.11
CA ASN A 59 -9.74 -5.16 -0.88
C ASN A 59 -9.98 -6.22 0.20
N LYS A 60 -9.12 -7.23 0.29
CA LYS A 60 -9.23 -8.28 1.32
C LYS A 60 -8.87 -7.76 2.72
N ARG A 61 -7.85 -6.91 2.83
CA ARG A 61 -7.31 -6.44 4.12
C ARG A 61 -8.00 -5.20 4.66
N TYR A 62 -8.40 -4.30 3.78
CA TYR A 62 -8.99 -3.00 4.12
C TYR A 62 -10.25 -2.76 3.28
N PRO A 63 -11.26 -3.65 3.35
CA PRO A 63 -12.48 -3.52 2.56
C PRO A 63 -13.17 -2.16 2.77
N GLU A 64 -13.13 -1.62 3.98
CA GLU A 64 -13.70 -0.31 4.34
C GLU A 64 -13.04 0.88 3.63
N ILE A 65 -11.79 0.73 3.19
CA ILE A 65 -11.03 1.77 2.50
C ILE A 65 -11.17 1.61 0.98
N PHE A 66 -11.19 0.37 0.47
CA PHE A 66 -11.06 0.09 -0.96
C PHE A 66 -12.34 -0.40 -1.66
N ALA A 67 -13.38 -0.86 -0.94
CA ALA A 67 -14.62 -1.35 -1.56
C ALA A 67 -15.47 -0.25 -2.23
N ASN A 68 -15.28 1.02 -1.86
CA ASN A 68 -16.15 2.13 -2.29
C ASN A 68 -15.49 3.13 -3.26
N HIS A 69 -14.30 2.84 -3.78
CA HIS A 69 -13.63 3.73 -4.72
C HIS A 69 -13.44 3.02 -6.08
N ASN A 70 -13.96 3.63 -7.14
CA ASN A 70 -13.78 3.15 -8.52
C ASN A 70 -12.39 3.59 -9.01
N TRP A 71 -11.34 2.84 -8.64
CA TRP A 71 -9.97 3.11 -9.08
C TRP A 71 -9.78 2.60 -10.52
N THR A 72 -10.13 3.42 -11.51
CA THR A 72 -9.56 3.30 -12.86
C THR A 72 -8.17 3.95 -12.83
N ILE A 73 -7.16 3.15 -13.17
CA ILE A 73 -5.76 3.58 -13.33
C ILE A 73 -5.64 4.46 -14.56
#